data_AF-A0A973V2W3-F1
#
_entry.id   AF-A0A973V2W3-F1
#
_cell.length_a   1.000
_cell.length_b   1.000
_cell.length_c   1.000
_cell.angle_alpha   90.00
_cell.angle_beta   90.00
_cell.angle_gamma   90.00
#
_symmetry.space_group_name_H-M   'P 1'
#
loop_
_entity.id
_entity.type
_entity.pdbx_description
1 polymer ?
#
loop_
_entity_poly.entity_id
_entity_poly.type
_entity_poly.pdbx_seq_one_letter_code
_entity_poly.pdbx_strand_id
1 'polypeptide(L)'
;MASQYRFFTPPSLKTATGRAGAVQAQLAAEFPAASPTFSALSPVPELMAGTWALMRESLLAGVVPRIDKEVVATTVSRANRCRFCVDAHTVLLHALGEHDLAERVARGDRPADPGLAALVRWAKATRT
;
A
#
# COMPACT_ATOMS: atom_id res chain seq x y z
N MET A 1 24.39 7.57 -6.17
CA MET A 1 22.94 7.84 -6.12
C MET A 1 22.63 8.43 -4.75
N ALA A 2 21.69 9.37 -4.65
CA ALA A 2 21.22 9.82 -3.33
C ALA A 2 20.42 8.70 -2.65
N SER A 3 20.61 8.50 -1.34
CA SER A 3 19.77 7.58 -0.56
C SER A 3 18.33 8.10 -0.53
N GLN A 4 17.36 7.22 -0.69
CA GLN A 4 15.94 7.53 -0.45
C GLN A 4 15.67 7.90 1.02
N TYR A 5 16.56 7.50 1.93
CA TYR A 5 16.45 7.69 3.37
C TYR A 5 17.51 8.69 3.84
N ARG A 6 17.08 9.80 4.46
CA ARG A 6 17.96 10.90 4.88
C ARG A 6 18.68 10.65 6.21
N PHE A 7 18.02 9.97 7.15
CA PHE A 7 18.45 9.93 8.56
C PHE A 7 19.01 8.58 9.02
N PHE A 8 18.86 7.53 8.21
CA PHE A 8 19.35 6.19 8.50
C PHE A 8 19.58 5.44 7.19
N THR A 9 20.33 4.35 7.25
CA THR A 9 20.51 3.42 6.13
C THR A 9 19.71 2.15 6.45
N PRO A 10 18.70 1.76 5.66
CA PRO A 10 18.02 0.47 5.87
C PRO A 10 18.98 -0.70 5.66
N PRO A 11 18.81 -1.82 6.37
CA PRO A 11 19.57 -3.03 6.09
C PRO A 11 19.27 -3.51 4.66
N SER A 12 20.29 -4.06 4.00
CA SER A 12 20.16 -4.62 2.65
C SER A 12 19.14 -5.75 2.63
N LEU A 13 18.19 -5.71 1.68
CA LEU A 13 17.18 -6.76 1.49
C LEU A 13 17.78 -8.17 1.31
N LYS A 14 19.03 -8.26 0.83
CA LYS A 14 19.74 -9.54 0.62
C LYS A 14 20.41 -10.10 1.87
N THR A 15 20.62 -9.28 2.90
CA THR A 15 21.40 -9.65 4.10
C THR A 15 20.70 -9.32 5.40
N ALA A 16 19.47 -8.82 5.35
CA ALA A 16 18.66 -8.56 6.54
C ALA A 16 18.29 -9.88 7.22
N THR A 17 18.55 -9.98 8.51
CA THR A 17 18.26 -11.16 9.33
C THR A 17 17.24 -10.81 10.43
N GLY A 18 16.87 -11.81 11.23
CA GLY A 18 15.90 -11.64 12.31
C GLY A 18 14.52 -11.20 11.80
N ARG A 19 13.76 -10.50 12.65
CA ARG A 19 12.35 -10.14 12.37
C ARG A 19 12.20 -9.20 11.17
N ALA A 20 13.09 -8.23 11.01
CA ALA A 20 13.07 -7.33 9.86
C ALA A 20 13.36 -8.06 8.54
N GLY A 21 14.34 -8.98 8.53
CA GLY A 21 14.63 -9.84 7.38
C GLY A 21 13.45 -10.73 6.99
N ALA A 22 12.77 -11.34 7.97
CA ALA A 22 11.58 -12.16 7.71
C ALA A 22 10.43 -11.37 7.06
N VAL A 23 10.19 -10.13 7.51
CA VAL A 23 9.19 -9.23 6.88
C VAL A 23 9.61 -8.82 5.47
N GLN A 24 10.90 -8.52 5.24
CA GLN A 24 11.41 -8.18 3.90
C GLN A 24 11.30 -9.35 2.92
N ALA A 25 11.50 -10.59 3.38
CA ALA A 25 11.31 -11.79 2.56
C ALA A 25 9.84 -11.97 2.14
N GLN A 26 8.88 -11.76 3.05
CA GLN A 26 7.45 -11.80 2.72
C GLN A 26 7.05 -10.68 1.75
N LEU A 27 7.52 -9.45 1.98
CA LEU A 27 7.30 -8.33 1.07
C LEU A 27 7.84 -8.61 -0.34
N ALA A 28 9.01 -9.23 -0.47
CA ALA A 28 9.58 -9.58 -1.77
C ALA A 28 8.86 -10.74 -2.49
N ALA A 29 8.14 -11.59 -1.75
CA ALA A 29 7.31 -12.65 -2.31
C ALA A 29 5.90 -12.14 -2.71
N GLU A 30 5.36 -11.17 -1.96
CA GLU A 30 4.00 -10.65 -2.15
C GLU A 30 3.93 -9.35 -2.99
N PHE A 31 5.06 -8.67 -3.24
CA PHE A 31 5.15 -7.50 -4.12
C PHE A 31 6.32 -7.58 -5.12
N PRO A 32 6.11 -7.23 -6.40
CA PRO A 32 7.17 -7.21 -7.42
C PRO A 32 8.27 -6.15 -7.20
N ALA A 33 8.01 -5.15 -6.34
CA ALA A 33 8.88 -4.01 -6.12
C ALA A 33 9.16 -3.82 -4.62
N ALA A 34 10.37 -3.34 -4.30
CA ALA A 34 10.74 -3.00 -2.93
C ALA A 34 9.79 -1.94 -2.37
N SER A 35 9.25 -2.18 -1.17
CA SER A 35 8.31 -1.26 -0.52
C SER A 35 9.03 -0.34 0.48
N PRO A 36 9.33 0.92 0.09
CA PRO A 36 10.21 1.79 0.89
C PRO A 36 9.59 2.22 2.22
N THR A 37 8.26 2.19 2.34
CA THR A 37 7.54 2.44 3.59
C THR A 37 7.86 1.41 4.66
N PHE A 38 8.10 0.14 4.31
CA PHE A 38 8.52 -0.87 5.28
C PHE A 38 10.02 -0.79 5.59
N SER A 39 10.85 -0.44 4.61
CA SER A 39 12.26 -0.11 4.86
C SER A 39 12.41 1.07 5.83
N ALA A 40 11.51 2.06 5.81
CA ALA A 40 11.45 3.14 6.79
C ALA A 40 11.20 2.68 8.24
N LEU A 41 10.57 1.52 8.43
CA LEU A 41 10.29 0.93 9.76
C LEU A 41 11.38 -0.05 10.22
N SER A 42 12.33 -0.41 9.35
CA SER A 42 13.38 -1.40 9.65
C SER A 42 14.26 -1.12 10.89
N PRO A 43 14.47 0.13 11.36
CA PRO A 43 15.15 0.38 12.63
C PRO A 43 14.38 -0.12 13.88
N VAL A 44 13.08 -0.42 13.77
CA VAL A 44 12.24 -0.95 14.86
C VAL A 44 11.51 -2.21 14.35
N PRO A 45 12.15 -3.40 14.37
CA PRO A 45 11.64 -4.61 13.73
C PRO A 45 10.26 -5.07 14.24
N GLU A 46 9.92 -4.79 15.49
CA GLU A 46 8.61 -5.04 16.11
C GLU A 46 7.52 -4.20 15.43
N LEU A 47 7.77 -2.90 15.25
CA LEU A 47 6.85 -1.98 14.59
C LEU A 47 6.70 -2.32 13.10
N MET A 48 7.81 -2.67 12.43
CA MET A 48 7.80 -3.14 11.05
C MET A 48 6.93 -4.39 10.88
N ALA A 49 7.06 -5.37 11.77
CA ALA A 49 6.29 -6.61 11.72
C ALA A 49 4.80 -6.40 12.05
N GLY A 50 4.47 -5.60 13.07
CA GLY A 50 3.09 -5.26 13.40
C GLY A 50 2.39 -4.50 12.27
N THR A 51 3.07 -3.52 11.68
CA THR A 51 2.55 -2.77 10.53
C THR A 51 2.37 -3.67 9.31
N TRP A 52 3.31 -4.60 9.07
CA TRP A 52 3.21 -5.55 7.97
C TRP A 52 2.02 -6.51 8.15
N ALA A 53 1.86 -7.12 9.31
CA ALA A 53 0.73 -8.00 9.60
C ALA A 53 -0.62 -7.29 9.40
N LEU A 54 -0.78 -6.06 9.92
CA LEU A 54 -2.00 -5.28 9.76
C LEU A 54 -2.29 -4.93 8.29
N MET A 55 -1.27 -4.51 7.53
CA MET A 55 -1.44 -4.21 6.11
C MET A 55 -1.75 -5.48 5.30
N ARG A 56 -1.03 -6.57 5.55
CA ARG A 56 -1.21 -7.85 4.88
C ARG A 56 -2.61 -8.41 5.09
N GLU A 57 -3.09 -8.50 6.33
CA GLU A 57 -4.40 -9.10 6.59
C GLU A 57 -5.56 -8.21 6.11
N SER A 58 -5.41 -6.88 6.15
CA SER A 58 -6.43 -5.97 5.60
C SER A 58 -6.42 -5.90 4.07
N LEU A 59 -5.25 -5.85 3.43
CA LEU A 59 -5.11 -5.58 1.99
C LEU A 59 -4.88 -6.84 1.15
N LEU A 60 -4.00 -7.75 1.58
CA LEU A 60 -3.57 -8.93 0.80
C LEU A 60 -4.40 -10.19 1.05
N ALA A 61 -4.75 -10.50 2.31
CA ALA A 61 -5.43 -11.75 2.67
C ALA A 61 -6.97 -11.64 2.66
N GLY A 62 -7.66 -12.77 2.90
CA GLY A 62 -9.12 -12.81 3.08
C GLY A 62 -9.93 -12.89 1.77
N VAL A 63 -11.25 -12.67 1.89
CA VAL A 63 -12.24 -13.03 0.84
C VAL A 63 -12.79 -11.86 0.03
N VAL A 64 -12.52 -10.61 0.43
CA VAL A 64 -12.97 -9.42 -0.31
C VAL A 64 -12.06 -9.20 -1.53
N PRO A 65 -12.59 -8.94 -2.74
CA PRO A 65 -11.78 -8.73 -3.94
C PRO A 65 -10.68 -7.68 -3.74
N ARG A 66 -9.50 -7.93 -4.31
CA ARG A 66 -8.36 -7.02 -4.11
C ARG A 66 -8.62 -5.62 -4.69
N ILE A 67 -9.34 -5.55 -5.81
CA ILE A 67 -9.71 -4.30 -6.50
C ILE A 67 -10.49 -3.38 -5.54
N ASP A 68 -11.54 -3.87 -4.90
CA ASP A 68 -12.36 -3.16 -3.91
C ASP A 68 -11.50 -2.54 -2.80
N LYS A 69 -10.55 -3.31 -2.28
CA LYS A 69 -9.65 -2.87 -1.20
C LYS A 69 -8.68 -1.79 -1.68
N GLU A 70 -8.13 -1.91 -2.89
CA GLU A 70 -7.25 -0.89 -3.47
C GLU A 70 -8.01 0.40 -3.82
N VAL A 71 -9.28 0.31 -4.25
CA VAL A 71 -10.16 1.46 -4.45
C VAL A 71 -10.39 2.21 -3.13
N VAL A 72 -10.64 1.48 -2.04
CA VAL A 72 -10.73 2.04 -0.68
C VAL A 72 -9.39 2.67 -0.28
N ALA A 73 -8.28 1.95 -0.40
CA ALA A 73 -6.95 2.40 0.04
C ALA A 73 -6.47 3.64 -0.72
N THR A 74 -6.67 3.69 -2.04
CA THR A 74 -6.41 4.88 -2.87
C THR A 74 -7.29 6.05 -2.43
N THR A 75 -8.58 5.81 -2.16
CA THR A 75 -9.52 6.86 -1.73
C THR A 75 -9.14 7.45 -0.37
N VAL A 76 -8.83 6.62 0.62
CA VAL A 76 -8.34 7.05 1.95
C VAL A 76 -7.00 7.78 1.83
N SER A 77 -6.10 7.28 0.97
CA SER A 77 -4.81 7.92 0.69
C SER A 77 -4.98 9.33 0.15
N ARG A 78 -5.92 9.55 -0.78
CA ARG A 78 -6.28 10.88 -1.29
C ARG A 78 -6.92 11.75 -0.22
N ALA A 79 -7.85 11.22 0.56
CA ALA A 79 -8.47 11.95 1.67
C ALA A 79 -7.42 12.46 2.67
N ASN A 80 -6.43 11.63 2.98
CA ASN A 80 -5.29 11.94 3.84
C ASN A 80 -4.19 12.77 3.16
N ARG A 81 -4.31 13.06 1.85
CA ARG A 81 -3.31 13.78 1.02
C ARG A 81 -1.92 13.10 1.00
N CYS A 82 -1.86 11.78 1.21
CA CYS A 82 -0.59 11.03 1.12
C CYS A 82 -0.24 10.73 -0.34
N ARG A 83 0.59 11.57 -0.98
CA ARG A 83 0.98 11.39 -2.39
C ARG A 83 1.58 10.01 -2.66
N PHE A 84 2.58 9.59 -1.88
CA PHE A 84 3.20 8.25 -2.03
C PHE A 84 2.17 7.11 -1.96
N CYS A 85 1.21 7.20 -1.04
CA CYS A 85 0.19 6.17 -0.87
C CYS A 85 -0.76 6.13 -2.09
N VAL A 86 -1.15 7.30 -2.63
CA VAL A 86 -1.94 7.38 -3.87
C VAL A 86 -1.18 6.73 -5.02
N ASP A 87 0.09 7.09 -5.22
CA ASP A 87 0.93 6.54 -6.30
C ASP A 87 1.04 5.00 -6.16
N ALA A 88 1.32 4.50 -4.95
CA ALA A 88 1.47 3.07 -4.67
C ALA A 88 0.19 2.26 -4.93
N HIS A 89 -0.97 2.70 -4.42
CA HIS A 89 -2.24 2.00 -4.61
C HIS A 89 -2.76 2.10 -6.06
N THR A 90 -2.44 3.19 -6.77
CA THR A 90 -2.72 3.34 -8.22
C THR A 90 -1.92 2.32 -9.03
N VAL A 91 -0.61 2.15 -8.73
CA VAL A 91 0.23 1.11 -9.36
C VAL A 91 -0.30 -0.31 -9.08
N LEU A 92 -0.85 -0.57 -7.89
CA LEU A 92 -1.44 -1.87 -7.56
C LEU A 92 -2.74 -2.13 -8.34
N LEU A 93 -3.59 -1.13 -8.56
CA LEU A 93 -4.74 -1.24 -9.46
C LEU A 93 -4.30 -1.53 -10.92
N HIS A 94 -3.26 -0.84 -11.42
CA HIS A 94 -2.69 -1.16 -12.73
C HIS A 94 -2.14 -2.60 -12.82
N ALA A 95 -1.49 -3.10 -11.76
CA ALA A 95 -0.98 -4.47 -11.71
C ALA A 95 -2.10 -5.54 -11.71
N LEU A 96 -3.33 -5.16 -11.35
CA LEU A 96 -4.53 -5.99 -11.41
C LEU A 96 -5.27 -5.88 -12.78
N GLY A 97 -4.75 -5.08 -13.72
CA GLY A 97 -5.37 -4.82 -15.03
C GLY A 97 -6.38 -3.67 -15.04
N GLU A 98 -6.65 -3.04 -13.89
CA GLU A 98 -7.72 -2.06 -13.68
C GLU A 98 -7.28 -0.62 -14.06
N HIS A 99 -6.75 -0.44 -15.28
CA HIS A 99 -6.05 0.80 -15.65
C HIS A 99 -6.92 2.06 -15.62
N ASP A 100 -8.11 2.02 -16.23
CA ASP A 100 -9.03 3.17 -16.25
C ASP A 100 -9.60 3.48 -14.85
N LEU A 101 -9.81 2.45 -14.03
CA LEU A 101 -10.27 2.58 -12.66
C LEU A 101 -9.18 3.18 -11.76
N ALA A 102 -7.92 2.75 -11.90
CA ALA A 102 -6.76 3.29 -11.20
C ALA A 102 -6.68 4.81 -11.38
N GLU A 103 -6.62 5.24 -12.64
CA GLU A 103 -6.52 6.64 -13.05
C GLU A 103 -7.70 7.49 -12.57
N ARG A 104 -8.92 6.94 -12.67
CA ARG A 104 -10.16 7.58 -12.21
C ARG A 104 -10.16 7.79 -10.69
N VAL A 105 -9.82 6.76 -9.92
CA VAL A 105 -9.80 6.85 -8.45
C VAL A 105 -8.63 7.72 -7.98
N ALA A 106 -7.48 7.70 -8.64
CA ALA A 106 -6.33 8.58 -8.39
C ALA A 106 -6.67 10.07 -8.60
N ARG A 107 -7.45 10.41 -9.64
CA ARG A 107 -8.02 11.76 -9.80
C ARG A 107 -9.10 12.09 -8.78
N GLY A 108 -9.74 11.09 -8.19
CA GLY A 108 -10.82 11.23 -7.19
C GLY A 108 -12.23 11.20 -7.77
N ASP A 109 -12.31 10.94 -9.07
CA ASP A 109 -13.52 10.81 -9.87
C ASP A 109 -14.35 9.61 -9.38
N ARG A 110 -15.65 9.61 -9.71
CA ARG A 110 -16.55 8.51 -9.33
C ARG A 110 -16.41 7.33 -10.33
N PRO A 111 -16.20 6.08 -9.87
CA PRO A 111 -16.34 4.86 -10.67
C PRO A 111 -17.70 4.75 -11.35
N ALA A 112 -17.74 4.14 -12.54
CA ALA A 112 -19.01 3.83 -13.21
C ALA A 112 -19.77 2.71 -12.48
N ASP A 113 -19.05 1.70 -11.97
CA ASP A 113 -19.63 0.64 -11.17
C ASP A 113 -20.30 1.18 -9.88
N PRO A 114 -21.57 0.84 -9.59
CA PRO A 114 -22.27 1.32 -8.40
C PRO A 114 -21.67 0.86 -7.06
N GLY A 115 -21.09 -0.34 -7.01
CA GLY A 115 -20.48 -0.93 -5.81
C GLY A 115 -19.17 -0.24 -5.46
N LEU A 116 -18.24 -0.14 -6.41
CA LEU A 116 -17.00 0.64 -6.27
C LEU A 116 -17.31 2.11 -5.96
N ALA A 117 -18.34 2.70 -6.58
CA ALA A 117 -18.80 4.04 -6.25
C ALA A 117 -19.36 4.14 -4.81
N ALA A 118 -19.89 3.06 -4.22
CA ALA A 118 -20.29 3.03 -2.81
C ALA A 118 -19.09 2.96 -1.87
N LEU A 119 -18.10 2.12 -2.19
CA LEU A 119 -16.83 2.05 -1.45
C LEU A 119 -16.10 3.41 -1.45
N VAL A 120 -16.05 4.11 -2.58
CA VAL A 120 -15.46 5.46 -2.68
C VAL A 120 -16.22 6.48 -1.80
N ARG A 121 -17.56 6.41 -1.71
CA ARG A 121 -18.33 7.30 -0.83
C ARG A 121 -18.04 7.01 0.64
N TRP A 122 -18.04 5.75 1.04
CA TRP A 122 -17.73 5.31 2.40
C TRP A 122 -16.29 5.72 2.80
N ALA A 123 -15.30 5.42 1.96
CA ALA A 123 -13.90 5.75 2.20
C ALA A 123 -13.61 7.26 2.24
N LYS A 124 -14.42 8.10 1.59
CA LYS A 124 -14.36 9.57 1.74
C LYS A 124 -14.91 10.05 3.09
N ALA A 125 -15.85 9.33 3.69
CA ALA A 125 -16.49 9.70 4.95
C ALA A 125 -15.69 9.29 6.21
N THR A 126 -14.69 8.42 6.08
CA THR A 126 -13.84 7.99 7.23
C THR A 126 -12.90 9.09 7.74
N ARG A 127 -12.71 10.16 6.96
CA ARG A 127 -12.04 11.38 7.40
C ARG A 127 -13.07 12.48 7.66
N THR A 128 -13.92 12.23 8.65
CA THR A 128 -14.83 13.19 9.29
C THR A 128 -14.22 13.76 10.57
#